data_AF-K1SE97-F1
#
_entry.id   AF-K1SE97-F1
#
_cell.length_a   1.000
_cell.length_b   1.000
_cell.length_c   1.000
_cell.angle_alpha   90.00
_cell.angle_beta   90.00
_cell.angle_gamma   90.00
#
_symmetry.space_group_name_H-M   'P 1'
#
loop_
_entity.id
_entity.type
_entity.pdbx_description
1 polymer ?
#
loop_
_entity_poly.entity_id
_entity_poly.type
_entity_poly.pdbx_seq_one_letter_code
_entity_poly.pdbx_strand_id
1 'polypeptide(L)'
;RLLNMLPDDLSEEFSPLFFKEKRDAELWRLIKAADKLSAYIKCIEERKAGNCEFEDAERTIRKALDESECREAHIFLEEFIPAYELPLDKLK
;
A
#
# COMPACT_ATOMS: atom_id res chain seq x y z
N ARG A 1 -9.82 15.16 -15.59
CA ARG A 1 -8.82 16.25 -15.45
C ARG A 1 -7.40 15.76 -15.77
N LEU A 2 -6.95 14.62 -15.23
CA LEU A 2 -5.60 14.08 -15.54
C LEU A 2 -5.47 13.58 -16.98
N LEU A 3 -6.45 12.83 -17.51
CA LEU A 3 -6.40 12.36 -18.91
C LEU A 3 -6.36 13.51 -19.93
N ASN A 4 -7.00 14.64 -19.63
CA ASN A 4 -6.98 15.83 -20.49
C ASN A 4 -5.60 16.52 -20.54
N MET A 5 -4.62 16.04 -19.78
CA MET A 5 -3.23 16.50 -19.87
C MET A 5 -2.39 15.63 -20.82
N LEU A 6 -2.95 14.52 -21.32
CA LEU A 6 -2.31 13.64 -22.29
C LEU A 6 -2.64 14.09 -23.73
N PRO A 7 -1.75 13.81 -24.69
CA PRO A 7 -2.09 13.81 -26.11
C PRO A 7 -3.34 12.98 -26.41
N ASP A 8 -4.12 13.40 -27.41
CA ASP A 8 -5.42 12.79 -27.75
C ASP A 8 -5.31 11.30 -28.08
N ASP A 9 -4.21 10.89 -28.72
CA ASP A 9 -3.89 9.52 -29.09
C ASP A 9 -3.53 8.62 -27.88
N LEU A 10 -3.11 9.21 -26.75
CA LEU A 10 -2.76 8.47 -25.53
C LEU A 10 -3.88 8.48 -24.48
N SER A 11 -4.79 9.45 -24.55
CA SER A 11 -5.87 9.60 -23.57
C SER A 11 -6.75 8.33 -23.48
N GLU A 12 -7.06 7.71 -24.62
CA GLU A 12 -7.86 6.49 -24.67
C GLU A 12 -7.12 5.28 -24.07
N GLU A 13 -5.83 5.11 -24.39
CA GLU A 13 -5.01 3.99 -23.88
C GLU A 13 -4.82 4.05 -22.36
N PHE A 14 -4.76 5.25 -21.78
CA PHE A 14 -4.58 5.43 -20.34
C PHE A 14 -5.90 5.42 -19.56
N SER A 15 -7.03 5.65 -20.22
CA SER A 15 -8.35 5.72 -19.58
C SER A 15 -8.66 4.51 -18.66
N PRO A 16 -8.40 3.25 -19.06
CA PRO A 16 -8.64 2.08 -18.21
C PRO A 16 -7.80 2.03 -16.93
N LEU A 17 -6.65 2.72 -16.89
CA LEU A 17 -5.79 2.78 -15.70
C LEU A 17 -6.36 3.70 -14.61
N PHE A 18 -7.15 4.70 -15.00
CA PHE A 18 -7.75 5.67 -14.08
C PHE A 18 -9.17 5.32 -13.67
N PHE A 19 -9.94 4.69 -14.57
CA PHE A 19 -11.34 4.38 -14.34
C PHE A 19 -11.54 2.88 -14.19
N LYS A 20 -12.02 2.50 -13.00
CA LYS A 20 -12.22 1.10 -12.63
C LYS A 20 -13.32 0.48 -13.47
N GLU A 21 -13.06 -0.69 -14.03
CA GLU A 21 -14.10 -1.53 -14.58
C GLU A 21 -14.49 -2.63 -13.57
N LYS A 22 -15.69 -3.20 -13.73
CA LYS A 22 -16.15 -4.30 -12.86
C LYS A 22 -15.22 -5.51 -12.90
N ARG A 23 -14.56 -5.76 -14.03
CA ARG A 23 -13.59 -6.86 -14.20
C ARG A 23 -12.35 -6.69 -13.31
N ASP A 24 -12.03 -5.46 -12.90
CA ASP A 24 -10.83 -5.15 -12.12
C ASP A 24 -11.08 -5.19 -10.60
N ALA A 25 -12.25 -5.64 -10.15
CA ALA A 25 -12.63 -5.60 -8.74
C ALA A 25 -11.62 -6.32 -7.83
N GLU A 26 -11.12 -7.49 -8.26
CA GLU A 26 -10.09 -8.23 -7.53
C GLU A 26 -8.75 -7.49 -7.52
N LEU A 27 -8.30 -6.99 -8.67
CA LEU A 27 -7.08 -6.20 -8.77
C LEU A 27 -7.14 -4.98 -7.85
N TRP A 28 -8.29 -4.31 -7.79
CA TRP A 28 -8.49 -3.17 -6.91
C TRP A 28 -8.47 -3.52 -5.42
N ARG A 29 -9.00 -4.69 -5.04
CA ARG A 29 -8.87 -5.20 -3.67
C ARG A 29 -7.41 -5.34 -3.28
N LEU A 30 -6.60 -5.95 -4.17
CA LEU A 30 -5.16 -6.14 -3.97
C LEU A 30 -4.42 -4.80 -3.90
N ILE A 31 -4.65 -3.88 -4.85
CA ILE A 31 -4.03 -2.54 -4.86
C ILE A 31 -4.34 -1.78 -3.56
N LYS A 32 -5.57 -1.85 -3.06
CA LYS A 32 -5.96 -1.16 -1.82
C LYS A 32 -5.38 -1.78 -0.55
N ALA A 33 -5.03 -3.06 -0.59
CA ALA A 33 -4.27 -3.68 0.49
C ALA A 33 -2.79 -3.30 0.40
N ALA A 34 -2.20 -3.34 -0.80
CA ALA A 34 -0.81 -2.94 -1.05
C ALA A 34 -0.54 -1.47 -0.66
N ASP A 35 -1.46 -0.56 -0.96
CA ASP A 35 -1.41 0.85 -0.57
C ASP A 35 -1.31 1.01 0.96
N LYS A 36 -2.13 0.28 1.72
CA LYS A 36 -2.07 0.29 3.20
C LYS A 36 -0.81 -0.33 3.75
N LEU A 37 -0.36 -1.45 3.16
CA LEU A 37 0.91 -2.09 3.55
C LEU A 37 2.09 -1.14 3.34
N SER A 38 2.14 -0.44 2.20
CA SER A 38 3.18 0.56 1.92
C SER A 38 3.14 1.71 2.93
N ALA A 39 1.94 2.19 3.28
CA ALA A 39 1.79 3.23 4.29
C ALA A 39 2.23 2.74 5.68
N TYR A 40 1.93 1.50 6.03
CA TYR A 40 2.36 0.89 7.29
C TYR A 40 3.88 0.72 7.37
N ILE A 41 4.50 0.21 6.31
CA ILE A 41 5.96 0.10 6.18
C ILE A 41 6.60 1.48 6.36
N LYS A 42 6.04 2.53 5.74
CA LYS A 42 6.54 3.89 5.91
C LYS A 42 6.49 4.34 7.37
N CYS A 43 5.45 4.00 8.11
CA CYS A 43 5.36 4.31 9.54
C CYS A 43 6.45 3.59 10.36
N ILE A 44 6.71 2.30 10.07
CA ILE A 44 7.79 1.54 10.70
C ILE A 44 9.14 2.22 10.46
N GLU A 45 9.42 2.65 9.22
CA GLU A 45 10.65 3.35 8.87
C GLU A 45 10.81 4.68 9.62
N GLU A 46 9.75 5.50 9.68
CA GLU A 46 9.75 6.78 10.41
C GLU A 46 9.99 6.56 11.91
N ARG A 47 9.30 5.59 12.52
CA ARG A 47 9.52 5.22 13.92
C ARG A 47 10.95 4.77 14.16
N LYS A 48 11.52 3.95 13.27
CA LYS A 48 12.94 3.52 13.36
C LYS A 48 13.93 4.68 13.18
N ALA A 49 13.54 5.73 12.46
CA ALA A 49 14.29 6.98 12.35
C ALA A 49 14.12 7.90 13.58
N GLY A 50 13.31 7.49 14.58
CA GLY A 50 13.05 8.27 15.79
C GLY A 50 11.93 9.29 15.64
N ASN A 51 11.12 9.21 14.57
CA ASN A 51 10.00 10.11 14.33
C ASN A 51 8.69 9.53 14.90
N CYS A 52 8.24 10.08 16.03
CA CYS A 52 6.99 9.66 16.69
C CYS A 52 5.71 10.27 16.08
N GLU A 53 5.80 11.18 15.11
CA GLU A 53 4.61 11.81 14.49
C GLU A 53 3.69 10.78 13.79
N PHE A 54 4.23 9.60 13.47
CA PHE A 54 3.53 8.56 12.73
C PHE A 54 2.88 7.48 13.62
N GLU A 55 3.04 7.51 14.94
CA GLU A 55 2.54 6.43 15.83
C GLU A 55 1.00 6.24 15.75
N ASP A 56 0.25 7.34 15.69
CA ASP A 56 -1.21 7.30 15.58
C ASP A 56 -1.67 6.81 14.20
N ALA A 57 -0.94 7.17 13.15
CA ALA A 57 -1.17 6.68 11.79
C ALA A 57 -0.84 5.18 11.71
N GLU A 58 0.29 4.75 12.27
CA GLU A 58 0.72 3.35 12.35
C GLU A 58 -0.36 2.47 12.97
N ARG A 59 -0.89 2.88 14.14
CA ARG A 59 -1.94 2.15 14.86
C ARG A 59 -3.25 2.06 14.06
N THR A 60 -3.66 3.17 13.46
CA THR A 60 -4.87 3.22 12.62
C THR A 60 -4.74 2.32 11.39
N ILE A 61 -3.61 2.43 10.69
CA ILE A 61 -3.35 1.64 9.48
C ILE A 61 -3.23 0.15 9.83
N ARG A 62 -2.54 -0.19 10.92
CA ARG A 62 -2.41 -1.56 11.39
C ARG A 62 -3.78 -2.19 11.65
N LYS A 63 -4.66 -1.48 12.37
CA LYS A 63 -6.04 -1.93 12.58
C LYS A 63 -6.79 -2.15 11.27
N ALA A 64 -6.67 -1.22 10.32
CA ALA A 64 -7.32 -1.35 9.01
C ALA A 64 -6.77 -2.53 8.18
N LEU A 65 -5.52 -2.92 8.39
CA LEU A 65 -4.90 -4.10 7.80
C LEU A 65 -5.40 -5.38 8.48
N ASP A 66 -5.48 -5.41 9.81
CA ASP A 66 -6.01 -6.54 10.58
C ASP A 66 -7.51 -6.80 10.25
N GLU A 67 -8.29 -5.76 9.99
CA GLU A 67 -9.69 -5.83 9.56
C GLU A 67 -9.87 -6.07 8.05
N SER A 68 -8.78 -6.17 7.28
CA SER A 68 -8.85 -6.35 5.83
C SER A 68 -9.39 -7.73 5.47
N GLU A 69 -10.31 -7.79 4.50
CA GLU A 69 -10.75 -9.06 3.88
C GLU A 69 -9.69 -9.65 2.92
N CYS A 70 -8.51 -9.02 2.83
CA CYS A 70 -7.43 -9.44 1.96
C CYS A 70 -6.50 -10.46 2.61
N ARG A 71 -6.73 -11.76 2.35
CA ARG A 71 -5.88 -12.84 2.87
C ARG A 71 -4.40 -12.68 2.50
N GLU A 72 -4.13 -12.22 1.28
CA GLU A 72 -2.77 -12.00 0.78
C GLU A 72 -2.05 -10.90 1.59
N ALA A 73 -2.79 -9.91 2.09
CA ALA A 73 -2.24 -8.88 2.96
C ALA A 73 -1.88 -9.44 4.34
N HIS A 74 -2.71 -10.32 4.91
CA HIS A 74 -2.41 -11.01 6.17
C HIS A 74 -1.16 -11.87 6.06
N ILE A 75 -1.03 -12.64 4.97
CA ILE A 75 0.20 -13.40 4.71
C ILE A 75 1.40 -12.46 4.64
N PHE A 76 1.25 -11.29 4.02
CA PHE A 76 2.36 -10.33 3.94
C PHE A 76 2.75 -9.75 5.32
N LEU A 77 1.76 -9.47 6.16
CA LEU A 77 1.97 -9.04 7.56
C LEU A 77 2.72 -10.10 8.37
N GLU A 78 2.38 -11.38 8.18
CA GLU A 78 2.98 -12.47 8.94
C GLU A 78 4.40 -12.80 8.45
N GLU A 79 4.59 -12.89 7.13
CA GLU A 79 5.84 -13.40 6.54
C GLU A 79 6.89 -12.31 6.29
N PHE A 80 6.48 -11.10 5.90
CA PHE A 80 7.43 -10.08 5.43
C PHE A 80 7.60 -8.89 6.37
N ILE A 81 6.54 -8.42 7.05
CA ILE A 81 6.63 -7.27 7.95
C ILE A 81 7.67 -7.43 9.08
N PRO A 82 7.86 -8.62 9.71
CA PRO A 82 8.89 -8.78 10.73
C PRO A 82 10.30 -8.39 10.24
N ALA A 83 10.60 -8.57 8.95
CA ALA A 83 11.88 -8.16 8.37
C ALA A 83 12.05 -6.63 8.31
N TYR A 84 10.97 -5.86 8.18
CA TYR A 84 11.02 -4.39 8.17
C TYR A 84 11.34 -3.80 9.54
N GLU A 85 11.09 -4.53 10.62
CA GLU A 85 11.50 -4.13 11.98
C GLU A 85 13.00 -4.36 12.22
N LEU A 86 13.64 -5.24 11.44
CA LEU A 86 15.05 -5.56 11.63
C LEU A 86 15.97 -4.39 11.25
N PRO A 87 17.06 -4.16 11.99
CA PRO A 87 18.15 -3.28 11.55
C PRO A 87 18.73 -3.71 10.20
N LEU A 88 19.23 -2.75 9.40
CA LEU A 88 19.73 -3.02 8.04
C LEU A 88 20.89 -4.05 8.02
N ASP A 89 21.72 -4.10 9.06
CA ASP A 89 22.80 -5.08 9.20
C ASP A 89 22.32 -6.52 9.45
N LYS A 90 21.02 -6.71 9.71
CA LYS A 90 20.37 -8.02 9.90
C LYS A 90 19.69 -8.54 8.64
N LEU A 91 19.54 -7.71 7.60
CA LEU A 91 19.07 -8.14 6.29
C LEU A 91 20.25 -8.78 5.54
N LYS A 92 20.32 -10.11 5.58
CA LYS A 92 21.33 -10.90 4.86
C LYS A 92 20.77 -11.46 3.56
#